data_AF-A0A367Z2P3-F1
#
_entry.id   AF-A0A367Z2P3-F1
#
_cell.length_a   1.000
_cell.length_b   1.000
_cell.length_c   1.000
_cell.angle_alpha   90.00
_cell.angle_beta   90.00
_cell.angle_gamma   90.00
#
_symmetry.space_group_name_H-M   'P 1'
#
loop_
_entity.id
_entity.type
_entity.pdbx_description
1 polymer ?
#
loop_
_entity_poly.entity_id
_entity_poly.type
_entity_poly.pdbx_seq_one_letter_code
_entity_poly.pdbx_strand_id
1 'polypeptide(L)'
;MIFNLYREQKIYSKLEDVFAFFEKVENLEKITPPWLQFKIISNRPYIVKENSEFEYTIKILGIRVKWKSIISEYNPPYKFVDTQIKGPYKKWVHSHIFKEFPDFILMIDLVEYELYGGFYHL
;
A
#
# COMPACT_ATOMS: atom_id res chain seq x y z
N MET A 1 0.86 -18.19 -10.54
CA MET A 1 -0.57 -18.15 -10.17
C MET A 1 -0.80 -16.81 -9.52
N ILE A 2 -1.79 -16.06 -9.99
CA ILE A 2 -2.12 -14.75 -9.44
C ILE A 2 -3.15 -14.94 -8.33
N PHE A 3 -2.89 -14.31 -7.19
CA PHE A 3 -3.79 -14.28 -6.04
C PHE A 3 -4.33 -12.87 -5.86
N ASN A 4 -5.55 -12.79 -5.31
CA ASN A 4 -6.22 -11.54 -5.02
C ASN A 4 -6.58 -11.48 -3.54
N LEU A 5 -6.27 -10.37 -2.90
CA LEU A 5 -6.77 -10.03 -1.56
C LEU A 5 -7.70 -8.83 -1.70
N TYR A 6 -8.86 -8.93 -1.06
CA TYR A 6 -9.87 -7.88 -0.99
C TYR A 6 -10.11 -7.52 0.46
N ARG A 7 -10.10 -6.23 0.79
CA ARG A 7 -10.45 -5.75 2.13
C ARG A 7 -11.18 -4.41 2.06
N GLU A 8 -12.17 -4.26 2.95
CA GLU A 8 -12.93 -3.02 3.11
C GLU A 8 -12.83 -2.50 4.54
N GLN A 9 -12.86 -1.19 4.68
CA GLN A 9 -12.84 -0.50 5.98
C GLN A 9 -13.75 0.73 5.91
N LYS A 10 -14.60 0.92 6.93
CA LYS A 10 -15.39 2.15 7.09
C LYS A 10 -14.62 3.15 7.93
N ILE A 11 -14.48 4.36 7.42
CA ILE A 11 -13.77 5.46 8.10
C ILE A 11 -14.75 6.61 8.30
N TYR A 12 -14.99 6.99 9.55
CA TYR A 12 -15.88 8.08 9.92
C TYR A 12 -15.11 9.41 9.93
N SER A 13 -14.87 9.98 8.75
CA SER A 13 -14.14 11.24 8.55
C SER A 13 -14.48 11.84 7.17
N LYS A 14 -13.82 12.94 6.78
CA LYS A 14 -13.99 13.58 5.46
C LYS A 14 -13.04 12.98 4.42
N LEU A 15 -13.48 12.92 3.16
CA LEU A 15 -12.75 12.24 2.09
C LEU A 15 -11.34 12.83 1.92
N GLU A 16 -11.25 14.16 1.95
CA GLU A 16 -9.99 14.90 1.80
C GLU A 16 -9.03 14.62 2.96
N ASP A 17 -9.55 14.56 4.19
CA ASP A 17 -8.74 14.30 5.39
C ASP A 17 -8.17 12.88 5.38
N VAL A 18 -9.01 11.90 4.99
CA VAL A 18 -8.58 10.52 4.84
C VAL A 18 -7.57 10.40 3.72
N PHE A 19 -7.86 10.91 2.52
CA PHE A 19 -6.94 10.80 1.40
C PHE A 19 -5.59 11.48 1.71
N ALA A 20 -5.59 12.71 2.24
CA ALA A 20 -4.39 13.43 2.64
C ALA A 20 -3.60 12.72 3.74
N PHE A 21 -4.24 11.87 4.55
CA PHE A 21 -3.55 10.99 5.49
C PHE A 21 -2.77 9.91 4.76
N PHE A 22 -3.37 9.24 3.77
CA PHE A 22 -2.71 8.19 2.97
C PHE A 22 -1.63 8.73 2.01
N GLU A 23 -1.70 10.01 1.63
CA GLU A 23 -0.69 10.63 0.78
C GLU A 23 0.68 10.82 1.44
N LYS A 24 0.72 10.75 2.78
CA LYS A 24 1.94 10.96 3.57
C LYS A 24 2.54 9.61 3.91
N VAL A 25 3.72 9.31 3.37
CA VAL A 25 4.35 8.00 3.60
C VAL A 25 4.72 7.77 5.07
N GLU A 26 4.93 8.83 5.85
CA GLU A 26 5.13 8.74 7.29
C GLU A 26 3.88 8.17 8.02
N ASN A 27 2.70 8.34 7.45
CA ASN A 27 1.48 7.74 7.97
C ASN A 27 1.33 6.28 7.57
N LEU A 28 1.93 5.85 6.45
CA LEU A 28 1.96 4.44 6.06
C LEU A 28 2.67 3.59 7.13
N GLU A 29 3.73 4.10 7.75
CA GLU A 29 4.40 3.43 8.87
C GLU A 29 3.45 3.22 10.07
N LYS A 30 2.54 4.17 10.34
CA LYS A 30 1.60 4.09 11.47
C LYS A 30 0.48 3.07 11.26
N ILE A 31 0.04 2.90 10.02
CA ILE A 31 -1.04 1.95 9.66
C ILE A 31 -0.51 0.58 9.25
N THR A 32 0.80 0.47 9.02
CA THR A 32 1.42 -0.83 8.75
C THR A 32 1.55 -1.62 10.05
N PRO A 33 1.14 -2.89 10.07
CA PRO A 33 1.26 -3.70 11.25
C PRO A 33 2.67 -3.72 11.86
N PRO A 34 2.83 -3.52 13.19
CA PRO A 34 4.15 -3.40 13.82
C PRO A 34 5.08 -4.60 13.61
N TRP A 35 4.53 -5.80 13.43
CA TRP A 35 5.31 -7.01 13.18
C TRP A 35 6.05 -6.99 11.83
N LEU A 36 5.59 -6.19 10.86
CA LEU A 36 6.27 -5.99 9.58
C LEU A 36 7.49 -5.07 9.69
N GLN A 37 7.71 -4.38 10.81
CA GLN A 37 8.85 -3.47 11.02
C GLN A 37 9.14 -2.58 9.79
N PHE A 38 8.08 -1.95 9.26
CA PHE A 38 8.18 -1.08 8.10
C PHE A 38 9.15 0.07 8.39
N LYS A 39 10.13 0.25 7.52
CA LYS A 39 11.11 1.33 7.66
C LYS A 39 11.47 1.89 6.29
N ILE A 40 11.25 3.17 6.11
CA ILE A 40 11.62 3.91 4.90
C ILE A 40 13.16 4.03 4.82
N ILE A 41 13.74 3.81 3.64
CA ILE A 41 15.20 3.85 3.41
C ILE A 41 15.65 5.13 2.70
N SER A 42 14.88 5.66 1.76
CA SER A 42 15.31 6.81 0.94
C SER A 42 15.18 8.17 1.67
N ASN A 43 15.86 9.23 1.19
CA ASN A 43 15.88 10.57 1.80
C ASN A 43 14.95 11.58 1.09
N ARG A 44 13.94 12.10 1.83
CA ARG A 44 13.15 13.35 1.59
C ARG A 44 12.32 13.49 0.29
N PRO A 45 11.29 14.36 0.34
CA PRO A 45 9.99 14.15 0.99
C PRO A 45 9.09 13.20 0.17
N TYR A 46 8.19 12.48 0.85
CA TYR A 46 7.32 11.51 0.20
C TYR A 46 5.87 11.96 0.20
N ILE A 47 5.51 12.69 -0.84
CA ILE A 47 4.10 12.81 -1.20
C ILE A 47 3.83 11.69 -2.18
N VAL A 48 2.82 10.87 -1.90
CA VAL A 48 2.26 9.94 -2.88
C VAL A 48 1.72 10.76 -4.04
N LYS A 49 2.42 10.71 -5.17
CA LYS A 49 1.98 11.27 -6.46
C LYS A 49 2.31 10.29 -7.55
N GLU A 50 1.67 10.45 -8.70
CA GLU A 50 1.98 9.68 -9.90
C GLU A 50 3.50 9.61 -10.15
N ASN A 51 3.99 8.41 -10.46
CA ASN A 51 5.41 8.09 -10.69
C ASN A 51 6.36 8.28 -9.49
N SER A 52 5.84 8.54 -8.28
CA SER A 52 6.68 8.58 -7.08
C SER A 52 7.18 7.17 -6.74
N GLU A 53 8.48 7.04 -6.51
CA GLU A 53 9.11 5.79 -6.10
C GLU A 53 9.44 5.79 -4.60
N PHE A 54 9.29 4.63 -3.96
CA PHE A 54 9.61 4.44 -2.55
C PHE A 54 10.50 3.24 -2.36
N GLU A 55 11.52 3.39 -1.52
CA GLU A 55 12.31 2.28 -1.02
C GLU A 55 12.15 2.14 0.48
N TYR A 56 11.75 0.95 0.92
CA TYR A 56 11.54 0.62 2.31
C TYR A 56 11.97 -0.82 2.60
N THR A 57 12.07 -1.14 3.89
CA THR A 57 12.25 -2.52 4.36
C THR A 57 11.06 -2.96 5.16
N ILE A 58 10.72 -4.24 5.02
CA ILE A 58 9.78 -4.95 5.89
C ILE A 58 10.38 -6.25 6.39
N LYS A 59 9.83 -6.80 7.45
CA LYS A 59 10.17 -8.09 8.04
C LYS A 59 9.05 -9.08 7.71
N ILE A 60 9.33 -10.03 6.83
CA ILE A 60 8.43 -11.13 6.49
C ILE A 60 9.02 -12.41 7.08
N LEU A 61 8.24 -13.14 7.88
CA LEU A 61 8.65 -14.42 8.48
C LEU A 61 10.03 -14.38 9.18
N GLY A 62 10.36 -13.26 9.82
CA GLY A 62 11.64 -13.08 10.50
C GLY A 62 12.75 -12.46 9.65
N ILE A 63 12.64 -12.45 8.32
CA ILE A 63 13.68 -11.99 7.38
C ILE A 63 13.37 -10.56 6.95
N ARG A 64 14.38 -9.68 7.05
CA ARG A 64 14.27 -8.30 6.55
C ARG A 64 14.50 -8.27 5.04
N VAL A 65 13.51 -7.76 4.32
CA VAL A 65 13.51 -7.67 2.85
C VAL A 65 13.44 -6.19 2.45
N LYS A 66 14.21 -5.81 1.43
CA LYS A 66 14.10 -4.51 0.77
C LYS A 66 12.99 -4.57 -0.29
N TRP A 67 12.18 -3.53 -0.33
CA TRP A 67 11.09 -3.39 -1.28
C TRP A 67 11.17 -2.00 -1.92
N LYS A 68 11.10 -1.98 -3.24
CA LYS A 68 10.97 -0.79 -4.07
C LYS A 68 9.64 -0.81 -4.82
N SER A 69 8.84 0.25 -4.69
CA SER A 69 7.55 0.42 -5.40
C SER A 69 7.46 1.77 -6.09
N ILE A 70 6.48 1.90 -7.00
CA ILE A 70 6.10 3.12 -7.70
C ILE A 70 4.60 3.34 -7.60
N ILE A 71 4.15 4.59 -7.54
CA ILE A 71 2.73 4.94 -7.74
C ILE A 71 2.43 4.91 -9.23
N SER A 72 1.85 3.81 -9.70
CA SER A 72 1.55 3.58 -11.11
C SER A 72 0.25 4.25 -11.57
N GLU A 73 -0.65 4.54 -10.65
CA GLU A 73 -1.86 5.34 -10.92
C GLU A 73 -2.15 6.24 -9.72
N TYR A 74 -2.64 7.45 -10.00
CA TYR A 74 -2.97 8.43 -8.97
C TYR A 74 -4.11 9.33 -9.45
N ASN A 75 -5.26 9.22 -8.78
CA ASN A 75 -6.49 9.95 -9.08
C ASN A 75 -7.09 10.47 -7.77
N PRO A 76 -6.52 11.54 -7.19
CA PRO A 76 -6.97 12.09 -5.92
C PRO A 76 -8.38 12.71 -6.02
N PRO A 77 -9.20 12.64 -4.96
CA PRO A 77 -9.00 11.90 -3.71
C PRO A 77 -9.55 10.46 -3.75
N TYR A 78 -9.74 9.87 -4.93
CA TYR A 78 -10.53 8.64 -5.10
C TYR A 78 -9.71 7.36 -5.19
N LYS A 79 -8.48 7.43 -5.72
CA LYS A 79 -7.67 6.23 -5.98
C LYS A 79 -6.18 6.52 -6.04
N PHE A 80 -5.37 5.58 -5.58
CA PHE A 80 -3.98 5.44 -6.03
C PHE A 80 -3.57 3.96 -6.06
N VAL A 81 -2.55 3.63 -6.84
CA VAL A 81 -2.05 2.26 -6.99
C VAL A 81 -0.54 2.25 -6.77
N ASP A 82 -0.08 1.47 -5.80
CA ASP A 82 1.34 1.16 -5.66
C ASP A 82 1.67 -0.19 -6.32
N THR A 83 2.67 -0.15 -7.20
CA THR A 83 3.14 -1.32 -7.94
C THR A 83 4.58 -1.60 -7.55
N GLN A 84 4.91 -2.86 -7.26
CA GLN A 84 6.27 -3.25 -6.96
C GLN A 84 7.16 -3.15 -8.21
N ILE A 85 8.29 -2.46 -8.07
CA ILE A 85 9.41 -2.52 -9.03
C ILE A 85 10.34 -3.70 -8.67
N LYS A 86 10.69 -3.83 -7.38
CA LYS A 86 11.56 -4.90 -6.88
C LYS A 86 11.19 -5.24 -5.45
N GLY A 87 10.98 -6.51 -5.13
CA GLY A 87 10.58 -6.88 -3.78
C GLY A 87 10.39 -8.39 -3.60
N PRO A 88 9.69 -8.80 -2.53
CA PRO A 88 9.52 -10.20 -2.15
C PRO A 88 8.57 -10.99 -3.06
N TYR A 89 7.78 -10.31 -3.90
CA TYR A 89 6.81 -10.94 -4.79
C TYR A 89 7.30 -10.96 -6.23
N LYS A 90 6.76 -11.84 -7.09
CA LYS A 90 6.94 -11.73 -8.54
C LYS A 90 6.16 -10.56 -9.13
N LYS A 91 4.94 -10.38 -8.64
CA LYS A 91 4.04 -9.26 -8.95
C LYS A 91 3.42 -8.79 -7.65
N TRP A 92 3.29 -7.48 -7.49
CA TRP A 92 2.46 -6.87 -6.47
C TRP A 92 1.89 -5.57 -7.02
N VAL A 93 0.56 -5.49 -7.04
CA VAL A 93 -0.21 -4.31 -7.43
C VAL A 93 -1.26 -4.11 -6.35
N HIS A 94 -1.14 -3.02 -5.59
CA HIS A 94 -2.04 -2.70 -4.50
C HIS A 94 -2.80 -1.42 -4.85
N SER A 95 -4.11 -1.57 -5.08
CA SER A 95 -5.02 -0.46 -5.32
C SER A 95 -5.71 -0.04 -4.03
N HIS A 96 -5.65 1.26 -3.76
CA HIS A 96 -6.37 1.92 -2.67
C HIS A 96 -7.49 2.74 -3.30
N ILE A 97 -8.74 2.44 -2.95
CA ILE A 97 -9.93 3.10 -3.52
C ILE A 97 -10.75 3.69 -2.37
N PHE A 98 -11.16 4.94 -2.53
CA PHE A 98 -11.96 5.67 -1.55
C PHE A 98 -13.31 6.03 -2.16
N LYS A 99 -14.39 5.64 -1.48
CA LYS A 99 -15.77 5.97 -1.87
C LYS A 99 -16.45 6.72 -0.75
N GLU A 100 -16.96 7.89 -1.04
CA GLU A 100 -17.71 8.70 -0.07
C GLU A 100 -19.17 8.22 0.03
N PHE A 101 -19.64 8.08 1.26
CA PHE A 101 -21.03 7.86 1.63
C PHE A 101 -21.47 8.97 2.60
N PRO A 102 -22.78 9.20 2.81
CA PRO A 102 -23.26 10.32 3.62
C PRO A 102 -22.62 10.47 5.01
N ASP A 103 -22.31 9.34 5.69
CA ASP A 103 -21.81 9.34 7.07
C ASP A 103 -20.38 8.78 7.21
N PHE A 104 -19.79 8.23 6.14
CA PHE A 104 -18.50 7.55 6.20
C PHE A 104 -17.84 7.44 4.82
N ILE A 105 -16.56 7.10 4.81
CA ILE A 105 -15.84 6.70 3.61
C ILE A 105 -15.64 5.19 3.65
N LEU A 106 -15.95 4.52 2.54
CA LEU A 106 -15.54 3.14 2.32
C LEU A 106 -14.16 3.14 1.65
N MET A 107 -13.16 2.71 2.39
CA MET A 107 -11.82 2.46 1.87
C MET A 107 -11.70 0.99 1.48
N ILE A 108 -11.26 0.74 0.26
CA ILE A 108 -11.15 -0.59 -0.34
C ILE A 108 -9.70 -0.81 -0.75
N ASP A 109 -9.13 -1.89 -0.24
CA ASP A 109 -7.81 -2.41 -0.61
C ASP A 109 -7.98 -3.61 -1.53
N LEU A 110 -7.40 -3.53 -2.73
CA LEU A 110 -7.28 -4.64 -3.67
C LEU A 110 -5.81 -4.95 -3.89
N VAL A 111 -5.35 -6.13 -3.50
CA VAL A 111 -3.98 -6.56 -3.75
C VAL A 111 -3.98 -7.72 -4.74
N GLU A 112 -3.43 -7.49 -5.93
CA GLU A 112 -3.06 -8.56 -6.85
C GLU A 112 -1.58 -8.91 -6.63
N TYR A 113 -1.29 -10.17 -6.32
CA TYR A 113 0.09 -10.59 -6.11
C TYR A 113 0.40 -11.97 -6.69
N GLU A 114 1.68 -12.17 -7.00
CA GLU A 114 2.21 -13.47 -7.43
C GLU A 114 3.46 -13.81 -6.61
N LEU A 115 3.56 -15.07 -6.17
CA LEU A 115 4.68 -15.57 -5.37
C LEU A 115 5.77 -16.23 -6.23
N TYR A 116 7.02 -16.19 -5.75
CA TYR A 116 8.12 -16.95 -6.34
C TYR A 116 7.98 -18.45 -6.03
N GLY A 117 7.16 -19.17 -6.81
CA GLY A 117 6.98 -20.63 -6.67
C GLY A 117 5.93 -21.03 -5.64
N GLY A 118 5.22 -22.14 -5.88
CA GLY A 118 4.16 -22.66 -5.00
C GLY A 118 4.70 -23.25 -3.69
N PHE A 119 3.81 -23.45 -2.70
CA PHE A 119 4.03 -23.79 -1.28
C PHE A 119 4.35 -22.56 -0.40
N TYR A 120 3.52 -22.10 0.53
CA TYR A 120 2.61 -22.80 1.45
C TYR A 120 1.28 -22.04 1.61
N HIS A 121 0.16 -22.72 1.39
CA HIS A 121 -1.09 -22.38 2.05
C HIS A 121 -0.92 -22.71 3.53
N LEU A 122 -1.04 -21.71 4.40
CA LEU A 122 -1.48 -21.89 5.78
C LEU A 122 -2.93 -21.41 5.86
#